data_AF-A0A8K0UUK7-F1
#
_entry.id   AF-A0A8K0UUK7-F1
#
_cell.length_a   1.000
_cell.length_b   1.000
_cell.length_c   1.000
_cell.angle_alpha   90.00
_cell.angle_beta   90.00
_cell.angle_gamma   90.00
#
_symmetry.space_group_name_H-M   'P 1'
#
loop_
_entity.id
_entity.type
_entity.pdbx_description
1 polymer ?
#
loop_
_entity_poly.entity_id
_entity_poly.type
_entity_poly.pdbx_seq_one_letter_code
_entity_poly.pdbx_strand_id
1 'polypeptide(L)'
;MASAPYAELAPSEIWDIVKVLNDKLKSAREQLESSEKENEELKSKIVGLEDGSDEAQQVPVCDKKTCIFAQKAKQLRGEIKNLKLEGLKEIKEREERIAELEKQLIKHSPNDAEIVDPDDPSEYRSQMTIPQANTKPRSYSQCPVDPHTVAATASTVVPGSNPEVTLPDWSSLSPCLLVDNKDPDPTLHIPKNILSQSKCNPPLYCHQSILWNSEAPDQAYLVKPESLFSPLDKGHEWKRNTPLDDLVGQSREIFYFEGGRAHYAGTYKMLRIDRLQGSDQKHIPDTLLRAARRDSLFHTSERLSPRQKSLAYNTIHADYHLGKVHLACLVMQYVGFNTGLYEDLVKRFAARKLVPGTTPRKRPLPTKQTKQSNKKMKLAHVKAEQSN
;
A
#
# COMPACT_ATOMS: atom_id res chain seq x y z
N MET A 1 -25.80 -40.77 15.81
CA MET A 1 -24.72 -40.26 14.93
C MET A 1 -23.43 -40.40 15.70
N ALA A 2 -22.48 -41.19 15.20
CA ALA A 2 -21.20 -41.40 15.85
C ALA A 2 -20.29 -40.23 15.45
N SER A 3 -19.94 -39.35 16.41
CA SER A 3 -18.96 -38.30 16.19
C SER A 3 -17.64 -38.96 15.75
N ALA A 4 -17.14 -38.59 14.57
CA ALA A 4 -15.79 -38.97 14.19
C ALA A 4 -14.84 -38.41 15.26
N PRO A 5 -14.01 -39.24 15.92
CA PRO A 5 -13.05 -38.75 16.89
C PRO A 5 -12.07 -37.85 16.14
N TYR A 6 -12.05 -36.56 16.47
CA TYR A 6 -10.97 -35.68 16.09
C TYR A 6 -9.68 -36.34 16.56
N ALA A 7 -8.83 -36.74 15.62
CA ALA A 7 -7.49 -37.20 15.93
C ALA A 7 -6.71 -35.97 16.41
N GLU A 8 -6.86 -35.65 17.70
CA GLU A 8 -5.99 -34.71 18.38
C GLU A 8 -4.57 -35.26 18.24
N LEU A 9 -3.75 -34.57 17.43
CA LEU A 9 -2.32 -34.82 17.39
C LEU A 9 -1.83 -34.78 18.83
N ALA A 10 -1.19 -35.85 19.27
CA ALA A 10 -0.66 -35.89 20.61
C ALA A 10 0.32 -34.71 20.76
N PRO A 11 0.40 -34.06 21.94
CA PRO A 11 1.32 -32.95 22.15
C PRO A 11 2.77 -33.26 21.72
N SER A 12 3.20 -34.52 21.79
CA SER A 12 4.50 -34.98 21.26
C SER A 12 4.63 -34.84 19.74
N GLU A 13 3.60 -35.17 18.97
CA GLU A 13 3.62 -35.07 17.50
C GLU A 13 3.68 -33.60 17.05
N ILE A 14 3.02 -32.71 17.78
CA ILE A 14 3.12 -31.27 17.55
C ILE A 14 4.55 -30.79 17.77
N TRP A 15 5.20 -31.24 18.84
CA TRP A 15 6.60 -30.90 19.13
C TRP A 15 7.57 -31.43 18.08
N ASP A 16 7.34 -32.63 17.56
CA ASP A 16 8.15 -33.21 16.48
C ASP A 16 8.01 -32.39 15.18
N ILE A 17 6.79 -31.95 14.85
CA ILE A 17 6.57 -31.06 13.70
C ILE A 17 7.31 -29.73 13.90
N VAL A 18 7.18 -29.10 15.07
CA VAL A 18 7.87 -27.84 15.39
C VAL A 18 9.38 -28.00 15.29
N LYS A 19 9.93 -29.14 15.75
CA LYS A 19 11.36 -29.44 15.65
C LYS A 19 11.82 -29.56 14.20
N VAL A 20 11.10 -30.34 13.38
CA VAL A 20 11.41 -30.48 11.94
C VAL A 20 11.33 -29.13 11.21
N LEU A 21 10.36 -28.28 11.55
CA LEU A 21 10.25 -26.94 10.98
C LEU A 21 11.41 -26.04 11.40
N ASN A 22 11.83 -26.10 12.67
CA ASN A 22 13.00 -25.35 13.16
C ASN A 22 14.30 -25.81 12.49
N ASP A 23 14.50 -27.11 12.33
CA ASP A 23 15.68 -27.66 11.66
C ASP A 23 15.73 -27.24 10.18
N LYS A 24 14.58 -27.26 9.50
CA LYS A 24 14.47 -26.75 8.11
C LYS A 24 14.72 -25.25 8.02
N LEU A 25 14.19 -24.47 8.97
CA LEU A 25 14.42 -23.02 9.02
C LEU A 25 15.90 -22.70 9.25
N LYS A 26 16.56 -23.45 10.13
CA LYS A 26 18.00 -23.33 10.39
C LYS A 26 18.81 -23.67 9.15
N SER A 27 18.54 -24.80 8.50
CA SER A 27 19.22 -25.20 7.27
C SER A 27 19.03 -24.17 6.13
N ALA A 28 17.84 -23.59 5.99
CA ALA A 28 17.58 -22.54 5.01
C ALA A 28 18.38 -21.26 5.28
N ARG A 29 18.56 -20.88 6.56
CA ARG A 29 19.39 -19.73 6.95
C ARG A 29 20.86 -19.96 6.61
N GLU A 30 21.38 -21.16 6.90
CA GLU A 30 22.77 -21.52 6.58
C GLU A 30 23.02 -21.52 5.05
N GLN A 31 22.07 -22.00 4.26
CA GLN A 31 22.15 -21.95 2.79
C GLN A 31 22.13 -20.50 2.25
N LEU A 32 21.31 -19.64 2.84
CA LEU A 32 21.24 -18.22 2.47
C LEU A 32 22.57 -17.51 2.77
N GLU A 33 23.11 -17.70 3.98
CA GLU A 33 24.40 -17.12 4.39
C GLU A 33 25.55 -17.60 3.50
N SER A 34 25.59 -18.89 3.16
CA SER A 34 26.56 -19.44 2.21
C SER A 34 26.45 -18.79 0.82
N SER A 35 25.22 -18.56 0.34
CA SER A 35 24.98 -17.94 -0.97
C SER A 35 25.31 -16.44 -0.99
N GLU A 36 25.12 -15.75 0.13
CA GLU A 36 25.51 -14.34 0.28
C GLU A 36 27.03 -14.18 0.27
N LYS A 37 27.74 -15.07 0.98
CA LYS A 37 29.21 -15.11 1.00
C LYS A 37 29.81 -15.38 -0.38
N GLU A 38 29.25 -16.33 -1.14
CA GLU A 38 29.69 -16.60 -2.52
C GLU A 38 29.46 -15.38 -3.43
N ASN A 39 28.32 -14.70 -3.29
CA ASN A 39 28.05 -13.47 -4.04
C ASN A 39 29.03 -12.34 -3.71
N GLU A 40 29.42 -12.19 -2.44
CA GLU A 40 30.40 -11.19 -2.02
C GLU A 40 31.81 -11.50 -2.56
N GLU A 41 32.19 -12.78 -2.57
CA GLU A 41 33.44 -13.23 -3.19
C GLU A 41 33.46 -12.97 -4.71
N LEU A 42 32.36 -13.27 -5.41
CA LEU A 42 32.23 -12.99 -6.84
C LEU A 42 32.28 -11.49 -7.15
N LYS A 43 31.63 -10.65 -6.34
CA LYS A 43 31.72 -9.19 -6.47
C LYS A 43 33.14 -8.68 -6.29
N SER A 44 33.85 -9.19 -5.28
CA SER A 44 35.25 -8.82 -5.02
C SER A 44 36.17 -9.21 -6.18
N LYS A 45 35.94 -10.37 -6.80
CA LYS A 45 36.66 -10.80 -8.02
C LYS A 45 36.36 -9.92 -9.23
N ILE A 46 35.14 -9.40 -9.37
CA ILE A 46 34.78 -8.48 -10.46
C ILE A 46 35.48 -7.14 -10.28
N VAL A 47 35.44 -6.56 -9.08
CA VAL A 47 36.10 -5.26 -8.79
C VAL A 47 37.62 -5.35 -9.02
N GLY A 48 38.26 -6.44 -8.57
CA GLY A 48 39.69 -6.66 -8.81
C GLY A 48 40.09 -6.83 -10.29
N LEU A 49 39.14 -7.17 -11.17
CA LEU A 49 39.36 -7.21 -12.62
C LEU A 49 39.15 -5.84 -13.29
N GLU A 50 38.39 -4.95 -12.68
CA GLU A 50 38.11 -3.60 -13.21
C GLU A 50 39.22 -2.59 -12.84
N ASP A 51 39.80 -2.70 -11.65
CA ASP A 51 40.86 -1.78 -11.17
C ASP A 51 42.24 -2.04 -11.80
N GLY A 52 42.39 -3.08 -12.61
CA GLY A 52 43.64 -3.46 -13.28
C GLY A 52 43.81 -2.94 -14.71
N SER A 53 42.87 -2.16 -15.27
CA SER A 53 42.88 -1.80 -16.69
C SER A 53 42.85 -0.29 -16.99
N ASP A 54 43.60 0.51 -16.23
CA ASP A 54 43.74 1.96 -16.46
C ASP A 54 44.74 2.32 -17.58
N GLU A 55 45.27 1.35 -18.32
CA GLU A 55 45.88 1.64 -19.62
C GLU A 55 44.81 1.71 -20.70
N ALA A 56 44.37 2.95 -20.98
CA ALA A 56 43.57 3.33 -22.14
C ALA A 56 44.33 3.05 -23.46
N GLN A 57 44.53 1.78 -23.79
CA GLN A 57 44.92 1.34 -25.11
C GLN A 57 43.67 0.92 -25.87
N GLN A 58 43.55 1.46 -27.09
CA GLN A 58 42.52 1.16 -28.07
C GLN A 58 42.21 -0.35 -28.05
N VAL A 59 41.05 -0.72 -27.51
CA VAL A 59 40.60 -2.11 -27.46
C VAL A 59 40.58 -2.62 -28.91
N PRO A 60 41.48 -3.53 -29.31
CA PRO A 60 41.45 -4.09 -30.64
C PRO A 60 40.09 -4.76 -30.79
N VAL A 61 39.40 -4.45 -31.90
CA VAL A 61 38.09 -4.99 -32.22
C VAL A 61 38.20 -6.51 -32.27
N CYS A 62 37.93 -7.17 -31.14
CA CYS A 62 38.05 -8.62 -30.99
C CYS A 62 36.95 -9.25 -31.85
N ASP A 63 37.35 -9.92 -32.94
CA ASP A 63 36.39 -10.60 -33.80
C ASP A 63 35.62 -11.65 -32.98
N LYS A 64 34.29 -11.50 -32.95
CA LYS A 64 33.38 -12.27 -32.07
C LYS A 64 33.49 -13.79 -32.29
N LYS A 65 34.07 -14.23 -33.40
CA LYS A 65 34.22 -15.64 -33.76
C LYS A 65 35.49 -16.29 -33.19
N THR A 66 36.59 -15.54 -33.08
CA THR A 66 37.91 -16.07 -32.69
C THR A 66 38.34 -15.63 -31.29
N CYS A 67 37.68 -14.63 -30.71
CA CYS A 67 37.97 -14.15 -29.36
C CYS A 67 37.63 -15.20 -28.30
N ILE A 68 38.65 -15.72 -27.59
CA ILE A 68 38.49 -16.72 -26.50
C ILE A 68 37.50 -16.21 -25.44
N PHE A 69 37.55 -14.94 -25.10
CA PHE A 69 36.62 -14.31 -24.15
C PHE A 69 35.19 -14.26 -24.67
N ALA A 70 34.97 -14.01 -25.96
CA ALA A 70 33.63 -14.01 -26.56
C ALA A 70 33.04 -15.44 -26.61
N GLN A 71 33.87 -16.45 -26.86
CA GLN A 71 33.46 -17.85 -26.80
C GLN A 71 33.10 -18.27 -25.37
N LYS A 72 33.92 -17.91 -24.38
CA LYS A 72 33.63 -18.16 -22.95
C LYS A 72 32.37 -17.44 -22.49
N ALA A 73 32.16 -16.18 -22.88
CA ALA A 73 30.93 -15.44 -22.59
C ALA A 73 29.69 -16.08 -23.24
N LYS A 74 29.83 -16.63 -24.46
CA LYS A 74 28.76 -17.37 -25.14
C LYS A 74 28.42 -18.67 -24.40
N GLN A 75 29.44 -19.40 -23.92
CA GLN A 75 29.27 -20.61 -23.12
C GLN A 75 28.55 -20.30 -21.80
N LEU A 76 29.02 -19.31 -21.03
CA LEU A 76 28.40 -18.89 -19.77
C LEU A 76 26.95 -18.42 -19.96
N ARG A 77 26.64 -17.72 -21.06
CA ARG A 77 25.26 -17.36 -21.40
C ARG A 77 24.39 -18.59 -21.70
N GLY A 78 24.97 -19.65 -22.25
CA GLY A 78 24.32 -20.94 -22.44
C GLY A 78 24.02 -21.63 -21.11
N GLU A 79 25.02 -21.70 -20.22
CA GLU A 79 24.89 -22.28 -18.87
C GLU A 79 23.84 -21.54 -18.04
N ILE A 80 23.85 -20.20 -18.03
CA ILE A 80 22.82 -19.40 -17.34
C ILE A 80 21.42 -19.66 -17.89
N LYS A 81 21.28 -19.86 -19.22
CA LYS A 81 19.98 -20.20 -19.81
C LYS A 81 19.51 -21.59 -19.37
N ASN A 82 20.41 -22.57 -19.32
CA ASN A 82 20.09 -23.92 -18.87
C ASN A 82 19.68 -23.92 -17.38
N LEU A 83 20.45 -23.27 -16.51
CA LEU A 83 20.12 -23.16 -15.08
C LEU A 83 18.76 -22.48 -14.84
N LYS A 84 18.43 -21.44 -15.62
CA LYS A 84 17.09 -20.81 -15.56
C LYS A 84 15.98 -21.76 -15.98
N LEU A 85 16.21 -22.57 -17.01
CA LEU A 85 15.23 -23.54 -17.49
C LEU A 85 15.01 -24.67 -16.47
N GLU A 86 16.09 -25.12 -15.82
CA GLU A 86 16.06 -26.11 -14.75
C GLU A 86 15.32 -25.59 -13.51
N GLY A 87 15.65 -24.37 -13.05
CA GLY A 87 14.93 -23.74 -11.93
C GLY A 87 13.43 -23.54 -12.20
N LEU A 88 13.04 -23.20 -13.44
CA LEU A 88 11.62 -23.11 -13.82
C LEU A 88 10.94 -24.49 -13.79
N LYS A 89 11.65 -25.55 -14.15
CA LYS A 89 11.14 -26.93 -14.08
C LYS A 89 10.91 -27.33 -12.62
N GLU A 90 11.84 -27.03 -11.71
CA GLU A 90 11.70 -27.31 -10.28
C GLU A 90 10.54 -26.56 -9.64
N ILE A 91 10.36 -25.27 -9.98
CA ILE A 91 9.23 -24.47 -9.47
C ILE A 91 7.91 -25.11 -9.91
N LYS A 92 7.80 -25.49 -11.19
CA LYS A 92 6.60 -26.14 -11.72
C LYS A 92 6.30 -27.47 -11.01
N GLU A 93 7.33 -28.29 -10.76
CA GLU A 93 7.18 -29.55 -10.03
C GLU A 93 6.70 -29.33 -8.58
N ARG A 94 7.20 -28.27 -7.91
CA ARG A 94 6.73 -27.89 -6.56
C ARG A 94 5.29 -27.40 -6.56
N GLU A 95 4.88 -26.61 -7.55
CA GLU A 95 3.50 -26.16 -7.71
C GLU A 95 2.54 -27.33 -7.96
N GLU A 96 2.93 -28.29 -8.80
CA GLU A 96 2.15 -29.52 -9.03
C GLU A 96 2.02 -30.34 -7.73
N ARG A 97 3.08 -30.41 -6.92
CA ARG A 97 3.03 -31.07 -5.60
C ARG A 97 2.14 -30.35 -4.59
N ILE A 98 2.14 -29.01 -4.57
CA ILE A 98 1.23 -28.22 -3.72
C ILE A 98 -0.21 -28.48 -4.12
N ALA A 99 -0.53 -28.44 -5.42
CA ALA A 99 -1.88 -28.71 -5.92
C ALA A 99 -2.35 -30.13 -5.58
N GLU A 100 -1.46 -31.13 -5.61
CA GLU A 100 -1.77 -32.49 -5.18
C GLU A 100 -2.03 -32.58 -3.67
N LEU A 101 -1.23 -31.91 -2.85
CA LEU A 101 -1.45 -31.85 -1.40
C LEU A 101 -2.76 -31.14 -1.05
N GLU A 102 -3.12 -30.06 -1.76
CA GLU A 102 -4.41 -29.38 -1.59
C GLU A 102 -5.59 -30.30 -1.92
N LYS A 103 -5.49 -31.09 -3.00
CA LYS A 103 -6.51 -32.10 -3.34
C LYS A 103 -6.65 -33.16 -2.25
N GLN A 104 -5.52 -33.62 -1.69
CA GLN A 104 -5.55 -34.58 -0.58
C GLN A 104 -6.18 -33.95 0.67
N LEU A 105 -5.89 -32.68 0.96
CA LEU A 105 -6.49 -31.95 2.07
C LEU A 105 -8.01 -31.83 1.91
N ILE A 106 -8.50 -31.52 0.71
CA ILE A 106 -9.93 -31.47 0.40
C ILE A 106 -10.58 -32.85 0.55
N LYS A 107 -9.91 -33.92 0.09
CA LYS A 107 -10.43 -35.29 0.19
C LYS A 107 -10.49 -35.79 1.64
N HIS A 108 -9.55 -35.35 2.48
CA HIS A 108 -9.46 -35.72 3.89
C HIS A 108 -10.16 -34.76 4.84
N SER A 109 -10.66 -33.62 4.36
CA SER A 109 -11.58 -32.74 5.07
C SER A 109 -13.01 -33.27 4.84
N PRO A 110 -13.61 -34.04 5.77
CA PRO A 110 -15.00 -34.46 5.61
C PRO A 110 -15.88 -33.20 5.57
N ASN A 111 -17.00 -33.28 4.85
CA ASN A 111 -18.01 -32.22 4.68
C ASN A 111 -18.72 -31.84 6.01
N ASP A 112 -17.99 -31.42 7.05
CA ASP A 112 -18.57 -30.88 8.28
C ASP A 112 -18.79 -29.36 8.17
N ALA A 113 -19.31 -28.92 7.02
CA ALA A 113 -19.98 -27.63 6.88
C ALA A 113 -21.48 -27.86 7.03
N GLU A 114 -21.91 -28.41 8.17
CA GLU A 114 -23.27 -28.21 8.63
C GLU A 114 -23.33 -26.77 9.13
N ILE A 115 -24.12 -25.96 8.42
CA ILE A 115 -24.39 -24.56 8.71
C ILE A 115 -24.94 -24.47 10.13
N VAL A 116 -24.13 -24.03 11.08
CA VAL A 116 -24.58 -23.64 12.42
C VAL A 116 -25.37 -22.35 12.27
N ASP A 117 -26.65 -22.44 12.59
CA ASP A 117 -27.63 -21.35 12.62
C ASP A 117 -27.13 -20.23 13.56
N PRO A 118 -27.02 -18.96 13.12
CA PRO A 118 -26.33 -17.90 13.88
C PRO A 118 -27.12 -17.30 15.07
N ASP A 119 -28.17 -17.94 15.57
CA ASP A 119 -29.10 -17.33 16.54
C ASP A 119 -28.97 -17.80 18.02
N ASP A 120 -27.91 -18.51 18.42
CA ASP A 120 -27.67 -18.81 19.85
C ASP A 120 -26.38 -18.18 20.40
N PRO A 121 -26.45 -17.02 21.08
CA PRO A 121 -25.30 -16.35 21.66
C PRO A 121 -24.95 -16.84 23.08
N SER A 122 -25.47 -17.97 23.57
CA SER A 122 -25.42 -18.27 25.01
C SER A 122 -24.31 -19.21 25.51
N GLU A 123 -23.61 -19.97 24.66
CA GLU A 123 -22.60 -20.91 25.17
C GLU A 123 -21.37 -20.98 24.25
N TYR A 124 -20.28 -20.31 24.64
CA TYR A 124 -18.92 -20.89 24.65
C TYR A 124 -17.94 -19.87 25.24
N ARG A 125 -17.88 -19.82 26.58
CA ARG A 125 -16.80 -19.17 27.32
C ARG A 125 -16.05 -20.24 28.09
N SER A 126 -14.99 -20.78 27.50
CA SER A 126 -13.98 -21.55 28.24
C SER A 126 -12.60 -21.43 27.60
N GLN A 127 -11.82 -20.52 28.18
CA GLN A 127 -10.42 -20.67 28.59
C GLN A 127 -9.42 -21.29 27.58
N MET A 128 -8.73 -20.41 26.84
CA MET A 128 -7.29 -20.59 26.59
C MET A 128 -6.54 -19.35 27.07
N THR A 129 -5.83 -19.51 28.18
CA THR A 129 -5.03 -18.47 28.81
C THR A 129 -3.64 -18.46 28.19
N ILE A 130 -3.40 -17.54 27.25
CA ILE A 130 -2.06 -17.22 26.75
C ILE A 130 -1.39 -16.29 27.78
N PRO A 131 -0.12 -16.51 28.18
CA PRO A 131 0.57 -15.61 29.10
C PRO A 131 0.73 -14.22 28.47
N GLN A 132 -0.07 -13.25 28.93
CA GLN A 132 0.08 -11.86 28.54
C GLN A 132 1.36 -11.29 29.17
N ALA A 133 2.34 -10.98 28.31
CA ALA A 133 3.39 -10.04 28.67
C ALA A 133 2.73 -8.71 29.01
N ASN A 134 2.92 -8.26 30.24
CA ASN A 134 2.27 -7.12 30.86
C ASN A 134 2.87 -5.80 30.34
N THR A 135 2.69 -5.50 29.06
CA THR A 135 2.97 -4.18 28.48
C THR A 135 1.63 -3.51 28.26
N LYS A 136 1.22 -2.64 29.19
CA LYS A 136 0.05 -1.78 28.99
C LYS A 136 0.23 -1.04 27.66
N PRO A 137 -0.67 -1.19 26.68
CA PRO A 137 -0.63 -0.37 25.48
C PRO A 137 -0.65 1.10 25.92
N ARG A 138 0.22 1.91 25.31
CA ARG A 138 0.26 3.35 25.59
C ARG A 138 -1.10 3.91 25.17
N SER A 139 -1.92 4.26 26.15
CA SER A 139 -3.20 4.90 25.88
C SER A 139 -2.92 6.28 25.30
N TYR A 140 -3.16 6.44 24.00
CA TYR A 140 -3.14 7.75 23.34
C TYR A 140 -4.29 8.66 23.80
N SER A 141 -5.22 8.11 24.59
CA SER A 141 -6.46 8.73 25.04
C SER A 141 -6.28 9.82 26.11
N GLN A 142 -5.10 9.93 26.73
CA GLN A 142 -4.88 10.91 27.80
C GLN A 142 -3.76 11.88 27.43
N CYS A 143 -4.11 12.93 26.71
CA CYS A 143 -3.33 14.15 26.69
C CYS A 143 -4.26 15.32 26.99
N PRO A 144 -3.85 16.24 27.88
CA PRO A 144 -4.63 17.44 28.15
C PRO A 144 -4.74 18.23 26.85
N VAL A 145 -5.95 18.30 26.31
CA VAL A 145 -6.28 19.25 25.24
C VAL A 145 -6.23 20.62 25.88
N ASP A 146 -5.26 21.46 25.51
CA ASP A 146 -5.22 22.84 25.99
C ASP A 146 -6.53 23.55 25.62
N PRO A 147 -7.33 24.02 26.60
CA PRO A 147 -8.64 24.64 26.33
C PRO A 147 -8.55 26.03 25.67
N HIS A 148 -7.37 26.48 25.25
CA HIS A 148 -7.14 27.88 24.84
C HIS A 148 -6.96 28.14 23.34
N THR A 149 -7.11 27.17 22.45
CA THR A 149 -6.83 27.36 21.01
C THR A 149 -8.04 27.15 20.09
N VAL A 150 -9.19 27.75 20.45
CA VAL A 150 -10.32 27.91 19.53
C VAL A 150 -10.86 29.34 19.62
N ALA A 151 -10.14 30.28 19.00
CA ALA A 151 -10.66 31.60 18.72
C ALA A 151 -11.28 31.62 17.30
N ALA A 152 -12.41 32.32 17.18
CA ALA A 152 -13.31 32.48 16.03
C ALA A 152 -14.33 31.33 15.86
N THR A 153 -15.64 31.52 15.99
CA THR A 153 -16.52 32.68 15.79
C THR A 153 -17.62 32.72 16.85
N ALA A 154 -17.85 33.90 17.42
CA ALA A 154 -18.83 34.14 18.48
C ALA A 154 -20.28 33.96 18.00
N SER A 155 -20.83 32.77 18.23
CA SER A 155 -22.22 32.64 18.65
C SER A 155 -22.23 32.62 20.17
N THR A 156 -23.18 33.31 20.77
CA THR A 156 -23.40 33.43 22.22
C THR A 156 -23.74 32.06 22.82
N VAL A 157 -22.73 31.20 23.00
CA VAL A 157 -22.86 29.89 23.60
C VAL A 157 -22.69 30.06 25.11
N VAL A 158 -23.66 29.55 25.86
CA VAL A 158 -23.62 29.47 27.33
C VAL A 158 -22.34 28.73 27.73
N PRO A 159 -21.43 29.35 28.50
CA PRO A 159 -20.20 28.70 28.93
C PRO A 159 -20.56 27.59 29.93
N GLY A 160 -20.41 26.32 29.53
CA GLY A 160 -20.55 25.20 30.46
C GLY A 160 -20.97 23.85 29.88
N SER A 161 -21.59 23.81 28.69
CA SER A 161 -21.96 22.55 28.05
C SER A 161 -21.24 22.43 26.71
N ASN A 162 -20.16 21.63 26.65
CA ASN A 162 -19.67 21.15 25.37
C ASN A 162 -20.82 20.37 24.73
N PRO A 163 -21.31 20.76 23.53
CA PRO A 163 -22.35 20.01 22.86
C PRO A 163 -21.86 18.57 22.70
N GLU A 164 -22.64 17.62 23.22
CA GLU A 164 -22.36 16.20 23.09
C GLU A 164 -22.32 15.88 21.59
N VAL A 165 -21.16 15.45 21.10
CA VAL A 165 -20.95 15.18 19.68
C VAL A 165 -21.65 13.87 19.36
N THR A 166 -22.80 13.96 18.68
CA THR A 166 -23.54 12.78 18.23
C THR A 166 -22.84 12.15 17.04
N LEU A 167 -22.42 10.90 17.21
CA LEU A 167 -21.78 10.11 16.18
C LEU A 167 -22.84 9.54 15.21
N PRO A 168 -22.60 9.58 13.88
CA PRO A 168 -23.53 9.03 12.91
C PRO A 168 -23.52 7.51 12.98
N ASP A 169 -24.62 6.85 12.60
CA ASP A 169 -24.58 5.40 12.41
C ASP A 169 -23.88 5.07 11.08
N TRP A 170 -22.56 4.85 11.12
CA TRP A 170 -21.77 4.53 9.93
C TRP A 170 -22.25 3.28 9.18
N SER A 171 -22.89 2.33 9.86
CA SER A 171 -23.40 1.12 9.23
C SER A 171 -24.60 1.40 8.30
N SER A 172 -25.33 2.49 8.58
CA SER A 172 -26.46 2.95 7.77
C SER A 172 -26.04 3.79 6.55
N LEU A 173 -24.78 4.26 6.52
CA LEU A 173 -24.30 5.16 5.47
C LEU A 173 -23.99 4.39 4.18
N SER A 174 -24.46 4.95 3.06
CA SER A 174 -24.20 4.46 1.73
C SER A 174 -22.86 5.00 1.20
N PRO A 175 -22.12 4.20 0.41
CA PRO A 175 -20.97 4.70 -0.32
C PRO A 175 -21.35 5.87 -1.21
N CYS A 176 -20.47 6.86 -1.28
CA CYS A 176 -20.76 8.16 -1.88
C CYS A 176 -19.90 8.47 -3.12
N LEU A 177 -18.83 7.70 -3.36
CA LEU A 177 -17.96 7.86 -4.52
C LEU A 177 -17.57 6.51 -5.13
N LEU A 178 -17.45 6.48 -6.48
CA LEU A 178 -16.89 5.35 -7.21
C LEU A 178 -15.38 5.52 -7.28
N VAL A 179 -14.64 4.47 -6.91
CA VAL A 179 -13.21 4.43 -7.09
C VAL A 179 -12.93 3.73 -8.42
N ASP A 180 -12.29 4.45 -9.34
CA ASP A 180 -11.77 3.87 -10.58
C ASP A 180 -10.32 3.44 -10.34
N ASN A 181 -9.92 2.29 -10.86
CA ASN A 181 -8.53 1.82 -10.81
C ASN A 181 -7.54 2.81 -11.46
N LYS A 182 -8.04 3.74 -12.28
CA LYS A 182 -7.24 4.76 -12.96
C LYS A 182 -6.99 6.01 -12.13
N ASP A 183 -7.87 6.34 -11.18
CA ASP A 183 -7.77 7.56 -10.40
C ASP A 183 -7.65 7.22 -8.91
N PRO A 184 -6.45 7.37 -8.31
CA PRO A 184 -6.21 6.96 -6.94
C PRO A 184 -6.96 7.83 -5.91
N ASP A 185 -7.45 9.01 -6.29
CA ASP A 185 -8.19 9.89 -5.39
C ASP A 185 -9.55 10.32 -5.99
N PRO A 186 -10.66 9.68 -5.59
CA PRO A 186 -11.98 10.00 -6.12
C PRO A 186 -12.47 11.39 -5.69
N THR A 187 -11.86 12.02 -4.69
CA THR A 187 -12.27 13.35 -4.20
C THR A 187 -11.96 14.46 -5.19
N LEU A 188 -10.98 14.26 -6.07
CA LEU A 188 -10.64 15.17 -7.17
C LEU A 188 -11.78 15.31 -8.19
N HIS A 189 -12.73 14.37 -8.22
CA HIS A 189 -13.88 14.39 -9.11
C HIS A 189 -15.14 14.96 -8.48
N ILE A 190 -15.07 15.39 -7.21
CA ILE A 190 -16.22 16.03 -6.56
C ILE A 190 -16.38 17.42 -7.18
N PRO A 191 -17.56 17.74 -7.74
CA PRO A 191 -17.83 19.07 -8.28
C PRO A 191 -17.64 20.17 -7.25
N LYS A 192 -17.07 21.29 -7.68
CA LYS A 192 -16.86 22.47 -6.83
C LYS A 192 -18.16 22.98 -6.18
N ASN A 193 -19.31 22.85 -6.84
CA ASN A 193 -20.61 23.27 -6.30
C ASN A 193 -21.13 22.36 -5.19
N ILE A 194 -20.66 21.11 -5.10
CA ILE A 194 -20.95 20.22 -3.97
C ILE A 194 -19.95 20.53 -2.84
N LEU A 195 -18.66 20.67 -3.16
CA LEU A 195 -17.63 21.03 -2.17
C LEU A 195 -17.82 22.42 -1.54
N SER A 196 -18.50 23.35 -2.20
CA SER A 196 -18.82 24.67 -1.64
C SER A 196 -19.74 24.62 -0.42
N GLN A 197 -20.40 23.48 -0.16
CA GLN A 197 -21.17 23.25 1.06
C GLN A 197 -20.27 22.95 2.26
N SER A 198 -19.02 22.52 2.02
CA SER A 198 -18.04 22.35 3.07
C SER A 198 -17.26 23.64 3.29
N LYS A 199 -17.09 24.00 4.57
CA LYS A 199 -16.14 25.04 5.00
C LYS A 199 -14.71 24.49 5.07
N CYS A 200 -14.54 23.17 4.98
CA CYS A 200 -13.32 22.42 5.23
C CYS A 200 -12.71 21.95 3.89
N ASN A 201 -12.23 22.90 3.09
CA ASN A 201 -11.60 22.61 1.79
C ASN A 201 -10.07 22.68 1.86
N PRO A 202 -9.33 21.78 1.17
CA PRO A 202 -9.83 20.64 0.37
C PRO A 202 -10.26 19.43 1.22
N PRO A 203 -11.09 18.51 0.68
CA PRO A 203 -11.35 17.20 1.29
C PRO A 203 -10.08 16.34 1.33
N LEU A 204 -10.05 15.36 2.23
CA LEU A 204 -8.93 14.42 2.39
C LEU A 204 -9.40 12.99 2.15
N TYR A 205 -8.76 12.32 1.19
CA TYR A 205 -8.99 10.90 0.93
C TYR A 205 -7.96 10.01 1.65
N CYS A 206 -8.45 9.23 2.59
CA CYS A 206 -7.69 8.31 3.42
C CYS A 206 -7.89 6.87 2.92
N HIS A 207 -7.35 6.54 1.75
CA HIS A 207 -7.54 5.23 1.10
C HIS A 207 -7.21 4.02 1.99
N GLN A 208 -5.96 3.92 2.46
CA GLN A 208 -5.45 2.76 3.22
C GLN A 208 -4.62 3.20 4.43
N SER A 209 -4.84 4.41 4.93
CA SER A 209 -3.99 5.02 5.95
C SER A 209 -4.74 5.34 7.25
N ILE A 210 -6.03 5.00 7.34
CA ILE A 210 -6.86 5.29 8.51
C ILE A 210 -7.00 4.06 9.42
N LEU A 211 -6.86 4.29 10.73
CA LEU A 211 -7.11 3.32 11.77
C LEU A 211 -8.17 3.89 12.72
N TRP A 212 -9.32 3.24 12.80
CA TRP A 212 -10.41 3.64 13.69
C TRP A 212 -10.11 3.23 15.12
N ASN A 213 -10.35 4.12 16.09
CA ASN A 213 -10.14 3.81 17.50
C ASN A 213 -11.40 3.18 18.10
N SER A 214 -11.36 1.89 18.43
CA SER A 214 -12.49 1.19 19.05
C SER A 214 -12.77 1.65 20.48
N GLU A 215 -11.78 2.21 21.18
CA GLU A 215 -11.93 2.69 22.57
C GLU A 215 -12.47 4.12 22.63
N ALA A 216 -12.25 4.92 21.58
CA ALA A 216 -12.74 6.29 21.45
C ALA A 216 -13.30 6.49 20.03
N PRO A 217 -14.59 6.19 19.80
CA PRO A 217 -15.17 6.14 18.45
C PRO A 217 -15.27 7.51 17.76
N ASP A 218 -15.07 8.60 18.49
CA ASP A 218 -14.89 9.95 17.97
C ASP A 218 -13.46 10.21 17.48
N GLN A 219 -12.54 9.24 17.57
CA GLN A 219 -11.16 9.38 17.16
C GLN A 219 -10.74 8.37 16.11
N ALA A 220 -9.83 8.82 15.25
CA ALA A 220 -9.16 8.00 14.26
C ALA A 220 -7.70 8.42 14.12
N TYR A 221 -6.87 7.51 13.61
CA TYR A 221 -5.45 7.74 13.39
C TYR A 221 -5.14 7.68 11.91
N LEU A 222 -4.41 8.66 11.40
CA LEU A 222 -3.91 8.69 10.03
C LEU A 222 -2.40 8.45 10.03
N VAL A 223 -1.95 7.31 9.49
CA VAL A 223 -0.53 6.99 9.43
C VAL A 223 0.06 7.46 8.11
N LYS A 224 1.07 8.33 8.18
CA LYS A 224 1.75 8.92 7.02
C LYS A 224 3.26 8.97 7.24
N PRO A 225 4.06 9.00 6.17
CA PRO A 225 5.50 9.13 6.30
C PRO A 225 5.90 10.54 6.80
N GLU A 226 6.84 10.63 7.73
CA GLU A 226 7.42 11.93 8.15
C GLU A 226 8.29 12.55 7.05
N SER A 227 8.84 11.71 6.17
CA SER A 227 9.75 12.10 5.11
C SER A 227 9.44 11.37 3.82
N LEU A 228 9.63 12.04 2.69
CA LEU A 228 9.41 11.53 1.35
C LEU A 228 10.76 11.33 0.65
N PHE A 229 10.90 10.21 -0.03
CA PHE A 229 12.10 9.78 -0.74
C PHE A 229 12.04 10.19 -2.21
N SER A 230 13.08 10.86 -2.69
CA SER A 230 13.22 11.30 -4.08
C SER A 230 14.36 10.55 -4.78
N PRO A 231 14.07 9.52 -5.60
CA PRO A 231 15.11 8.75 -6.27
C PRO A 231 15.76 9.44 -7.47
N LEU A 232 15.23 10.59 -7.91
CA LEU A 232 15.77 11.34 -9.06
C LEU A 232 16.71 12.46 -8.65
N ASP A 233 16.68 12.87 -7.39
CA ASP A 233 17.60 13.87 -6.89
C ASP A 233 19.00 13.26 -6.74
N LYS A 234 20.03 14.08 -7.02
CA LYS A 234 21.43 13.65 -6.93
C LYS A 234 21.69 13.15 -5.49
N GLY A 235 21.78 11.84 -5.31
CA GLY A 235 22.07 11.23 -4.01
C GLY A 235 20.91 10.54 -3.30
N HIS A 236 19.73 10.36 -3.94
CA HIS A 236 18.60 9.63 -3.33
C HIS A 236 18.17 10.23 -1.98
N GLU A 237 17.71 11.48 -2.03
CA GLU A 237 17.50 12.29 -0.83
C GLU A 237 16.12 12.04 -0.18
N TRP A 238 16.11 12.08 1.16
CA TRP A 238 14.91 12.15 1.98
C TRP A 238 14.56 13.60 2.29
N LYS A 239 13.33 14.00 2.02
CA LYS A 239 12.81 15.36 2.27
C LYS A 239 11.68 15.32 3.27
N ARG A 240 11.57 16.31 4.14
CA ARG A 240 10.46 16.41 5.10
C ARG A 240 9.11 16.44 4.37
N ASN A 241 8.12 15.70 4.87
CA ASN A 241 6.76 15.70 4.35
C ASN A 241 5.99 16.93 4.86
N THR A 242 6.31 18.12 4.35
CA THR A 242 5.66 19.37 4.80
C THR A 242 4.13 19.39 4.62
N PRO A 243 3.52 18.74 3.59
CA PRO A 243 2.06 18.64 3.53
C PRO A 243 1.42 17.94 4.74
N LEU A 244 2.15 17.07 5.43
CA LEU A 244 1.65 16.44 6.66
C LEU A 244 1.60 17.46 7.81
N ASP A 245 2.64 18.29 7.95
CA ASP A 245 2.68 19.35 8.96
C ASP A 245 1.53 20.36 8.75
N ASP A 246 1.24 20.68 7.50
CA ASP A 246 0.17 21.62 7.13
C ASP A 246 -1.23 21.13 7.54
N LEU A 247 -1.43 19.81 7.76
CA LEU A 247 -2.71 19.28 8.19
C LEU A 247 -3.02 19.62 9.65
N VAL A 248 -2.02 19.82 10.51
CA VAL A 248 -2.22 20.00 11.95
C VAL A 248 -3.03 21.26 12.25
N GLY A 249 -4.04 21.12 13.11
CA GLY A 249 -4.99 22.17 13.47
C GLY A 249 -6.13 22.38 12.48
N GLN A 250 -6.07 21.78 11.29
CA GLN A 250 -7.08 21.98 10.25
C GLN A 250 -8.27 21.02 10.41
N SER A 251 -9.46 21.49 10.03
CA SER A 251 -10.62 20.64 9.84
C SER A 251 -10.74 20.22 8.37
N ARG A 252 -11.01 18.94 8.12
CA ARG A 252 -11.10 18.34 6.79
C ARG A 252 -12.30 17.42 6.68
N GLU A 253 -12.92 17.39 5.50
CA GLU A 253 -13.89 16.35 5.15
C GLU A 253 -13.13 15.07 4.83
N ILE A 254 -13.42 13.99 5.57
CA ILE A 254 -12.69 12.73 5.45
C ILE A 254 -13.46 11.72 4.62
N PHE A 255 -12.75 11.12 3.68
CA PHE A 255 -13.23 10.02 2.86
C PHE A 255 -12.33 8.81 3.07
N TYR A 256 -12.89 7.60 3.10
CA TYR A 256 -12.12 6.36 3.28
C TYR A 256 -12.58 5.29 2.30
N PHE A 257 -11.75 4.27 2.11
CA PHE A 257 -12.02 3.18 1.18
C PHE A 257 -12.36 1.88 1.91
N GLU A 258 -13.48 1.28 1.56
CA GLU A 258 -13.91 -0.01 2.10
C GLU A 258 -14.75 -0.76 1.07
N GLY A 259 -14.48 -2.05 0.90
CA GLY A 259 -15.27 -2.90 0.00
C GLY A 259 -15.30 -2.44 -1.45
N GLY A 260 -14.21 -1.85 -1.97
CA GLY A 260 -14.15 -1.36 -3.35
C GLY A 260 -14.83 -0.01 -3.57
N ARG A 261 -15.26 0.68 -2.51
CA ARG A 261 -16.03 1.92 -2.60
C ARG A 261 -15.52 2.96 -1.62
N ALA A 262 -15.74 4.22 -1.96
CA ALA A 262 -15.37 5.34 -1.09
C ALA A 262 -16.58 5.83 -0.29
N HIS A 263 -16.36 5.98 1.01
CA HIS A 263 -17.35 6.40 2.00
C HIS A 263 -16.96 7.75 2.59
N TYR A 264 -17.94 8.50 3.06
CA TYR A 264 -17.74 9.78 3.73
C TYR A 264 -17.84 9.57 5.25
N ALA A 265 -16.77 9.90 5.97
CA ALA A 265 -16.68 9.67 7.42
C ALA A 265 -17.16 10.87 8.26
N GLY A 266 -17.38 12.03 7.63
CA GLY A 266 -17.67 13.28 8.33
C GLY A 266 -16.51 14.26 8.32
N THR A 267 -16.62 15.30 9.14
CA THR A 267 -15.60 16.32 9.34
C THR A 267 -14.74 15.99 10.56
N TYR A 268 -13.42 15.99 10.38
CA TYR A 268 -12.46 15.74 11.46
C TYR A 268 -11.50 16.92 11.61
N LYS A 269 -11.13 17.23 12.85
CA LYS A 269 -10.05 18.13 13.20
C LYS A 269 -8.76 17.34 13.41
N MET A 270 -7.71 17.76 12.74
CA MET A 270 -6.37 17.20 12.87
C MET A 270 -5.71 17.80 14.10
N LEU A 271 -5.45 17.02 15.14
CA LEU A 271 -5.01 17.57 16.42
C LEU A 271 -3.49 17.71 16.50
N ARG A 272 -2.76 16.63 16.20
CA ARG A 272 -1.31 16.56 16.34
C ARG A 272 -0.71 15.40 15.57
N ILE A 273 0.59 15.51 15.32
CA ILE A 273 1.40 14.43 14.78
C ILE A 273 2.28 13.88 15.90
N ASP A 274 2.14 12.59 16.17
CA ASP A 274 3.06 11.86 17.05
C ASP A 274 3.95 10.95 16.20
N ARG A 275 5.26 10.93 16.49
CA ARG A 275 6.16 9.93 15.90
C ARG A 275 5.76 8.55 16.40
N LEU A 276 5.51 7.64 15.47
CA LEU A 276 5.14 6.27 15.78
C LEU A 276 6.38 5.48 16.24
N GLN A 277 6.39 5.04 17.50
CA GLN A 277 7.48 4.22 18.04
C GLN A 277 7.37 2.77 17.55
N GLY A 278 8.46 2.01 17.68
CA GLY A 278 8.48 0.59 17.31
C GLY A 278 7.48 -0.27 18.10
N SER A 279 7.14 0.11 19.34
CA SER A 279 6.09 -0.54 20.13
C SER A 279 4.71 -0.35 19.53
N ASP A 280 4.44 0.84 19.00
CA ASP A 280 3.13 1.26 18.52
C ASP A 280 2.81 0.61 17.18
N GLN A 281 3.85 0.40 16.36
CA GLN A 281 3.75 -0.33 15.10
C GLN A 281 3.19 -1.74 15.28
N LYS A 282 3.39 -2.40 16.43
CA LYS A 282 2.85 -3.75 16.69
C LYS A 282 1.32 -3.79 16.74
N HIS A 283 0.68 -2.65 17.00
CA HIS A 283 -0.77 -2.54 17.09
C HIS A 283 -1.40 -2.08 15.77
N ILE A 284 -0.59 -1.74 14.77
CA ILE A 284 -1.07 -1.29 13.47
C ILE A 284 -0.98 -2.48 12.50
N PRO A 285 -2.02 -2.76 11.71
CA PRO A 285 -1.97 -3.81 10.71
C PRO A 285 -0.80 -3.64 9.74
N ASP A 286 -0.05 -4.72 9.48
CA ASP A 286 1.09 -4.71 8.55
C ASP A 286 0.73 -4.26 7.13
N THR A 287 -0.52 -4.45 6.73
CA THR A 287 -1.04 -3.95 5.44
C THR A 287 -1.02 -2.43 5.39
N LEU A 288 -1.42 -1.77 6.47
CA LEU A 288 -1.43 -0.31 6.62
C LEU A 288 -0.01 0.25 6.71
N LEU A 289 0.87 -0.38 7.50
CA LEU A 289 2.28 0.00 7.59
C LEU A 289 2.97 -0.08 6.22
N ARG A 290 2.76 -1.17 5.47
CA ARG A 290 3.30 -1.32 4.12
C ARG A 290 2.76 -0.27 3.15
N ALA A 291 1.47 0.04 3.22
CA ALA A 291 0.87 1.10 2.42
C ALA A 291 1.48 2.47 2.75
N ALA A 292 1.58 2.85 4.04
CA ALA A 292 2.15 4.12 4.47
C ALA A 292 3.64 4.26 4.12
N ARG A 293 4.44 3.18 4.21
CA ARG A 293 5.83 3.17 3.76
C ARG A 293 5.92 3.35 2.23
N ARG A 294 5.02 2.73 1.47
CA ARG A 294 4.95 2.91 0.00
C ARG A 294 4.63 4.37 -0.38
N ASP A 295 3.78 5.03 0.39
CA ASP A 295 3.46 6.46 0.25
C ASP A 295 4.67 7.38 0.48
N SER A 296 5.80 6.86 0.99
CA SER A 296 7.04 7.63 1.14
C SER A 296 7.69 7.97 -0.19
N LEU A 297 7.35 7.29 -1.29
CA LEU A 297 7.92 7.62 -2.59
C LEU A 297 7.32 8.95 -3.10
N PHE A 298 8.16 9.95 -3.29
CA PHE A 298 7.73 11.28 -3.73
C PHE A 298 6.97 11.21 -5.08
N HIS A 299 6.03 12.15 -5.30
CA HIS A 299 5.05 12.17 -6.40
C HIS A 299 5.60 12.07 -7.83
N THR A 300 6.91 12.00 -8.01
CA THR A 300 7.58 11.76 -9.29
C THR A 300 7.57 10.29 -9.72
N SER A 301 6.82 9.41 -9.04
CA SER A 301 6.77 7.98 -9.37
C SER A 301 6.41 7.70 -10.84
N GLU A 302 5.59 8.54 -11.48
CA GLU A 302 5.21 8.36 -12.89
C GLU A 302 6.41 8.43 -13.86
N ARG A 303 7.47 9.16 -13.50
CA ARG A 303 8.67 9.31 -14.34
C ARG A 303 9.68 8.17 -14.14
N LEU A 304 9.47 7.31 -13.14
CA LEU A 304 10.38 6.23 -12.82
C LEU A 304 10.08 5.00 -13.67
N SER A 305 11.14 4.42 -14.23
CA SER A 305 11.06 3.07 -14.80
C SER A 305 10.69 2.04 -13.72
N PRO A 306 10.09 0.89 -14.09
CA PRO A 306 9.77 -0.18 -13.12
C PRO A 306 10.97 -0.62 -12.28
N ARG A 307 12.17 -0.66 -12.88
CA ARG A 307 13.42 -0.99 -12.18
C ARG A 307 13.78 0.06 -11.13
N GLN A 308 13.68 1.34 -11.46
CA GLN A 308 13.93 2.44 -10.51
C GLN A 308 12.90 2.44 -9.38
N LYS A 309 11.63 2.18 -9.67
CA LYS A 309 10.59 2.03 -8.64
C LYS A 309 10.92 0.90 -7.67
N SER A 310 11.28 -0.26 -8.19
CA SER A 310 11.66 -1.42 -7.38
C SER A 310 12.86 -1.10 -6.48
N LEU A 311 13.91 -0.47 -7.03
CA LEU A 311 15.08 -0.05 -6.25
C LEU A 311 14.70 0.98 -5.16
N ALA A 312 13.86 1.95 -5.49
CA ALA A 312 13.40 2.96 -4.56
C ALA A 312 12.60 2.33 -3.41
N TYR A 313 11.68 1.42 -3.69
CA TYR A 313 10.91 0.73 -2.64
C TYR A 313 11.79 -0.15 -1.75
N ASN A 314 12.79 -0.84 -2.33
CA ASN A 314 13.75 -1.62 -1.54
C ASN A 314 14.55 -0.71 -0.60
N THR A 315 14.99 0.45 -1.09
CA THR A 315 15.72 1.45 -0.30
C THR A 315 14.85 2.01 0.84
N ILE A 316 13.62 2.43 0.51
CA ILE A 316 12.63 2.89 1.49
C ILE A 316 12.41 1.83 2.57
N HIS A 317 12.17 0.58 2.18
CA HIS A 317 11.94 -0.51 3.12
C HIS A 317 13.14 -0.76 4.03
N ALA A 318 14.36 -0.77 3.47
CA ALA A 318 15.59 -0.92 4.24
C ALA A 318 15.78 0.23 5.25
N ASP A 319 15.55 1.48 4.83
CA ASP A 319 15.72 2.63 5.72
C ASP A 319 14.70 2.67 6.87
N TYR A 320 13.46 2.21 6.64
CA TYR A 320 12.49 2.00 7.72
C TYR A 320 12.92 0.89 8.67
N HIS A 321 13.41 -0.24 8.13
CA HIS A 321 13.89 -1.36 8.96
C HIS A 321 15.11 -0.98 9.81
N LEU A 322 15.98 -0.12 9.27
CA LEU A 322 17.14 0.44 9.98
C LEU A 322 16.79 1.59 10.93
N GLY A 323 15.53 2.04 10.98
CA GLY A 323 15.09 3.15 11.82
C GLY A 323 15.65 4.51 11.42
N LYS A 324 16.11 4.68 10.17
CA LYS A 324 16.60 5.98 9.67
C LYS A 324 15.47 6.95 9.38
N VAL A 325 14.32 6.42 8.97
CA VAL A 325 13.09 7.15 8.68
C VAL A 325 11.94 6.58 9.46
N HIS A 326 10.94 7.42 9.71
CA HIS A 326 9.87 7.11 10.65
C HIS A 326 8.50 7.44 10.04
N LEU A 327 7.50 6.69 10.50
CA LEU A 327 6.11 7.00 10.24
C LEU A 327 5.61 7.94 11.35
N ALA A 328 4.75 8.86 10.95
CA ALA A 328 4.00 9.73 11.81
C ALA A 328 2.55 9.21 11.92
N CYS A 329 1.97 9.42 13.09
CA CYS A 329 0.58 9.13 13.39
C CYS A 329 -0.13 10.46 13.67
N LEU A 330 -1.04 10.85 12.78
CA LEU A 330 -1.87 12.05 12.95
C LEU A 330 -3.16 11.65 13.67
N VAL A 331 -3.40 12.24 14.84
CA VAL A 331 -4.64 12.04 15.59
C VAL A 331 -5.73 12.92 15.01
N MET A 332 -6.85 12.30 14.64
CA MET A 332 -8.02 12.94 14.08
C MET A 332 -9.17 12.84 15.07
N GLN A 333 -9.80 13.97 15.39
CA GLN A 333 -10.98 14.02 16.24
C GLN A 333 -12.20 14.41 15.43
N TYR A 334 -13.27 13.64 15.57
CA TYR A 334 -14.54 13.87 14.93
C TYR A 334 -15.17 15.17 15.43
N VAL A 335 -15.61 16.02 14.49
CA VAL A 335 -16.22 17.31 14.78
C VAL A 335 -17.72 17.29 14.49
N GLY A 336 -18.13 16.56 13.45
CA GLY A 336 -19.53 16.51 13.04
C GLY A 336 -19.71 15.89 11.66
N PHE A 337 -20.96 15.78 11.23
CA PHE A 337 -21.34 15.22 9.95
C PHE A 337 -22.00 16.28 9.06
N ASN A 338 -21.47 16.50 7.87
CA ASN A 338 -22.09 17.40 6.90
C ASN A 338 -23.16 16.66 6.10
N THR A 339 -24.38 16.60 6.64
CA THR A 339 -25.50 15.86 6.03
C THR A 339 -25.82 16.35 4.62
N GLY A 340 -25.80 17.67 4.37
CA GLY A 340 -26.07 18.23 3.04
C GLY A 340 -25.04 17.78 1.99
N LEU A 341 -23.75 17.85 2.35
CA LEU A 341 -22.67 17.33 1.49
C LEU A 341 -22.88 15.84 1.18
N TYR A 342 -23.15 15.05 2.22
CA TYR A 342 -23.36 13.60 2.09
C TYR A 342 -24.54 13.26 1.16
N GLU A 343 -25.71 13.88 1.37
CA GLU A 343 -26.91 13.64 0.57
C GLU A 343 -26.68 13.95 -0.92
N ASP A 344 -26.02 15.07 -1.21
CA ASP A 344 -25.69 15.46 -2.58
C ASP A 344 -24.69 14.51 -3.25
N LEU A 345 -23.71 14.00 -2.49
CA LEU A 345 -22.76 13.00 -2.98
C LEU A 345 -23.48 11.68 -3.29
N VAL A 346 -24.31 11.18 -2.37
CA VAL A 346 -25.08 9.93 -2.55
C VAL A 346 -26.04 10.04 -3.74
N LYS A 347 -26.77 11.16 -3.86
CA LYS A 347 -27.67 11.42 -4.99
C LYS A 347 -26.92 11.38 -6.32
N ARG A 348 -25.74 11.99 -6.39
CA ARG A 348 -24.89 11.98 -7.58
C ARG A 348 -24.34 10.59 -7.88
N PHE A 349 -23.94 9.85 -6.84
CA PHE A 349 -23.44 8.49 -6.97
C PHE A 349 -24.52 7.52 -7.50
N ALA A 350 -25.74 7.62 -6.97
CA ALA A 350 -26.89 6.86 -7.44
C ALA A 350 -27.21 7.16 -8.92
N ALA A 351 -27.19 8.43 -9.32
CA ALA A 351 -27.42 8.84 -10.71
C ALA A 351 -26.41 8.25 -11.70
N ARG A 352 -25.16 7.98 -11.27
CA ARG A 352 -24.14 7.33 -12.12
C ARG A 352 -24.36 5.82 -12.28
N LYS A 353 -24.94 5.15 -11.27
CA LYS A 353 -25.26 3.71 -11.35
C LYS A 353 -26.41 3.40 -12.30
N LEU A 354 -27.34 4.34 -12.46
CA LEU A 354 -28.53 4.20 -13.30
C LEU A 354 -28.28 4.36 -14.80
N VAL A 355 -27.02 4.36 -15.26
CA VAL A 355 -26.70 4.24 -16.68
C VAL A 355 -26.16 2.83 -17.01
N PRO A 356 -26.99 1.77 -16.92
CA PRO A 356 -26.65 0.49 -17.52
C PRO A 356 -26.66 0.67 -19.04
N GLY A 357 -25.51 0.49 -19.69
CA GLY A 357 -25.48 0.27 -21.13
C GLY A 357 -25.24 1.47 -22.04
N THR A 358 -24.68 2.59 -21.55
CA THR A 358 -23.86 3.40 -22.48
C THR A 358 -22.61 2.60 -22.80
N THR A 359 -22.74 1.73 -23.81
CA THR A 359 -21.62 1.24 -24.61
C THR A 359 -20.66 2.40 -24.82
N PRO A 360 -19.35 2.19 -24.64
CA PRO A 360 -18.36 3.26 -24.79
C PRO A 360 -18.65 3.92 -26.12
N ARG A 361 -19.10 5.19 -26.06
CA ARG A 361 -19.50 5.97 -27.22
C ARG A 361 -18.33 5.85 -28.19
N LYS A 362 -18.47 5.03 -29.24
CA LYS A 362 -17.42 4.86 -30.26
C LYS A 362 -17.10 6.29 -30.66
N ARG A 363 -15.90 6.77 -30.32
CA ARG A 363 -15.45 8.06 -30.86
C ARG A 363 -15.73 7.98 -32.34
N PRO A 364 -16.50 8.92 -32.93
CA PRO A 364 -16.72 8.90 -34.37
C PRO A 364 -15.34 8.75 -34.99
N LEU A 365 -15.14 7.63 -35.69
CA LEU A 365 -13.91 7.38 -36.44
C LEU A 365 -13.67 8.64 -37.25
N PRO A 366 -12.48 9.26 -37.18
CA PRO A 366 -12.22 10.48 -37.93
C PRO A 366 -12.57 10.21 -39.39
N THR A 367 -13.63 10.85 -39.86
CA THR A 367 -14.07 10.77 -41.24
C THR A 367 -12.88 11.12 -42.12
N LYS A 368 -12.68 10.35 -43.18
CA LYS A 368 -11.50 10.40 -44.06
C LYS A 368 -11.14 11.81 -44.57
N GLN A 369 -12.06 12.79 -44.48
CA GLN A 369 -11.81 14.20 -44.77
C GLN A 369 -10.78 14.86 -43.84
N THR A 370 -10.65 14.46 -42.57
CA THR A 370 -9.68 15.08 -41.64
C THR A 370 -8.23 14.65 -41.93
N LYS A 371 -8.02 13.48 -42.56
CA LYS A 371 -6.67 13.03 -42.96
C LYS A 371 -6.12 13.78 -44.18
N GLN A 372 -6.96 14.31 -45.07
CA GLN A 372 -6.48 15.13 -46.20
C GLN A 372 -6.07 16.55 -45.75
N SER A 373 -6.78 17.15 -44.80
CA SER A 373 -6.42 18.46 -44.23
C SER A 373 -5.05 18.43 -43.55
N ASN A 374 -4.79 17.43 -42.69
CA ASN A 374 -3.51 17.33 -41.98
C ASN A 374 -2.33 16.96 -42.89
N LYS A 375 -2.55 16.27 -44.01
CA LYS A 375 -1.50 16.01 -45.01
C LYS A 375 -1.13 17.27 -45.81
N LYS A 376 -2.11 18.16 -46.06
CA LYS A 376 -1.89 19.43 -46.77
C LYS A 376 -1.12 20.44 -45.91
N MET A 377 -1.39 20.52 -44.61
CA MET A 377 -0.61 21.37 -43.68
C MET A 377 0.83 20.89 -43.50
N LYS A 378 1.08 19.58 -43.40
CA LYS A 378 2.46 19.06 -43.31
C LYS A 378 3.28 19.31 -44.58
N LEU A 379 2.67 19.28 -45.77
CA LEU A 379 3.38 19.60 -47.01
C LEU A 379 3.72 21.10 -47.14
N ALA A 380 2.90 21.98 -46.56
CA ALA A 380 3.16 23.43 -46.56
C ALA A 380 4.33 23.79 -45.62
N HIS A 381 4.45 23.13 -44.47
CA HIS A 381 5.53 23.39 -43.51
C HIS A 381 6.90 22.94 -44.05
N VAL A 382 6.96 21.79 -44.74
CA VAL A 382 8.22 21.29 -45.34
C VAL A 382 8.68 22.17 -46.51
N LYS A 383 7.76 22.79 -47.27
CA LYS A 383 8.12 23.75 -48.33
C LYS A 383 8.61 25.10 -47.77
N ALA A 384 8.11 25.52 -46.62
CA ALA A 384 8.56 26.76 -45.98
C ALA A 384 9.98 26.62 -45.39
N GLU A 385 10.35 25.44 -44.89
CA GLU A 385 11.70 25.18 -44.35
C GLU A 385 12.78 24.99 -45.43
N GLN A 386 12.40 24.71 -46.68
CA GLN A 386 13.35 24.60 -47.80
C GLN A 386 13.57 25.93 -48.56
N SER A 387 12.88 27.00 -48.16
CA SER A 387 12.93 28.32 -48.81
C SER A 387 13.62 29.39 -47.95
N ASN A 388 14.14 29.01 -46.79
CA ASN A 388 15.08 29.76 -45.95
C ASN A 388 16.40 28.98 -45.91
#